data_AF-A0A388SLN1-F1
#
_entry.id   AF-A0A388SLN1-F1
#
_cell.length_a   1.000
_cell.length_b   1.000
_cell.length_c   1.000
_cell.angle_alpha   90.00
_cell.angle_beta   90.00
_cell.angle_gamma   90.00
#
_symmetry.space_group_name_H-M   'P 1'
#
loop_
_entity.id
_entity.type
_entity.pdbx_description
1 polymer ?
#
loop_
_entity_poly.entity_id
_entity_poly.type
_entity_poly.pdbx_seq_one_letter_code
_entity_poly.pdbx_strand_id
1 'polypeptide(L)'
;MKPVLELLEADPSRVEAVFIRKGKRGREVDRIVELCREARVRFIFAEPHALDRLFASGQAIGQAGQTTAQPAESIAEPDMAERQTDDDLFADDDEAWDILEGNDADEARAPRDSRPAHLASPSHQGVIARVFDAGFAELGDILRDAPDAPLPLIVALDQVQDPGNVGTLARTLYAMGAAGLVVVRHGGAALGGAAARAAAGALEKLPVAKVTNLARALDEADEAGYTIYAAGGATTDGDGKPGTAPLNPLTEPLRTPAVLVLGNEDTGIRPNVAKRCHFTLTIPMARDFDSLNVAQAGAILVGCFAARRHKG
;
A
#
# COMPACT_ATOMS: atom_id res chain seq x y z
N MET A 1 -7.17 14.62 -22.10
CA MET A 1 -6.46 15.69 -21.35
C MET A 1 -7.39 16.44 -20.41
N LYS A 2 -8.54 16.95 -20.88
CA LYS A 2 -9.50 17.69 -20.03
C LYS A 2 -9.83 17.07 -18.65
N PRO A 3 -10.09 15.75 -18.51
CA PRO A 3 -10.46 15.18 -17.21
C PRO A 3 -9.36 15.30 -16.15
N VAL A 4 -8.08 15.21 -16.56
CA VAL A 4 -6.95 15.36 -15.66
C VAL A 4 -6.80 16.82 -15.21
N LEU A 5 -7.03 17.75 -16.15
CA LEU A 5 -6.95 19.18 -15.87
C LEU A 5 -8.10 19.62 -14.95
N GLU A 6 -9.34 19.20 -15.24
CA GLU A 6 -10.52 19.43 -14.40
C GLU A 6 -10.33 18.86 -12.99
N LEU A 7 -9.78 17.66 -12.86
CA LEU A 7 -9.51 17.05 -11.55
C LEU A 7 -8.47 17.84 -10.75
N LEU A 8 -7.37 18.27 -11.39
CA LEU A 8 -6.34 19.07 -10.73
C LEU A 8 -6.85 20.45 -10.29
N GLU A 9 -7.79 21.04 -11.04
CA GLU A 9 -8.39 22.33 -10.69
C GLU A 9 -9.45 22.20 -9.59
N ALA A 10 -10.25 21.12 -9.61
CA ALA A 10 -11.34 20.92 -8.67
C ALA A 10 -10.87 20.37 -7.32
N ASP A 11 -10.03 19.34 -7.33
CA ASP A 11 -9.58 18.66 -6.12
C ASP A 11 -8.22 17.97 -6.33
N PRO A 12 -7.13 18.73 -6.29
CA PRO A 12 -5.79 18.17 -6.48
C PRO A 12 -5.35 17.25 -5.33
N SER A 13 -6.00 17.30 -4.16
CA SER A 13 -5.66 16.46 -3.01
C SER A 13 -5.89 14.96 -3.28
N ARG A 14 -6.82 14.66 -4.18
CA ARG A 14 -7.13 13.30 -4.65
C ARG A 14 -6.13 12.78 -5.68
N VAL A 15 -5.30 13.65 -6.28
CA VAL A 15 -4.39 13.24 -7.36
C VAL A 15 -3.08 12.74 -6.78
N GLU A 16 -2.85 11.44 -6.95
CA GLU A 16 -1.64 10.80 -6.47
C GLU A 16 -0.41 11.14 -7.33
N ALA A 17 -0.59 11.03 -8.66
CA ALA A 17 0.43 11.36 -9.63
C ALA A 17 -0.19 11.57 -11.02
N VAL A 18 0.42 12.43 -11.83
CA VAL A 18 0.06 12.65 -13.23
C VAL A 18 1.16 12.08 -14.13
N PHE A 19 0.79 11.24 -15.10
CA PHE A 19 1.71 10.71 -16.08
C PHE A 19 1.43 11.34 -17.44
N ILE A 20 2.46 11.91 -18.05
CA ILE A 20 2.41 12.64 -19.31
C ILE A 20 3.25 11.88 -20.33
N ARG A 21 2.75 11.68 -21.54
CA ARG A 21 3.50 11.03 -22.62
C ARG A 21 4.76 11.82 -22.93
N LYS A 22 5.91 11.15 -22.91
CA LYS A 22 7.19 11.76 -23.29
C LYS A 22 7.11 12.33 -24.71
N GLY A 23 7.65 13.54 -24.89
CA GLY A 23 7.59 14.29 -26.15
C GLY A 23 6.28 15.04 -26.38
N LYS A 24 5.24 14.84 -25.56
CA LYS A 24 4.01 15.62 -25.63
C LYS A 24 4.25 17.04 -25.11
N ARG A 25 3.80 18.04 -25.84
CA ARG A 25 3.95 19.47 -25.53
C ARG A 25 2.68 20.24 -25.91
N GLY A 26 2.52 21.45 -25.38
CA GLY A 26 1.42 22.35 -25.69
C GLY A 26 0.85 23.01 -24.44
N ARG A 27 0.08 24.10 -24.62
CA ARG A 27 -0.43 24.93 -23.51
C ARG A 27 -1.15 24.14 -22.42
N GLU A 28 -1.94 23.14 -22.79
CA GLU A 28 -2.63 22.29 -21.81
C GLU A 28 -1.67 21.41 -21.00
N VAL A 29 -0.57 20.93 -21.60
CA VAL A 29 0.47 20.17 -20.87
C VAL A 29 1.20 21.11 -19.90
N ASP A 30 1.53 22.32 -20.36
CA ASP A 30 2.20 23.32 -19.53
C ASP A 30 1.33 23.70 -18.32
N ARG A 31 0.02 23.88 -18.53
CA ARG A 31 -0.95 24.13 -17.47
C ARG A 31 -1.06 22.98 -16.47
N ILE A 32 -1.08 21.73 -16.93
CA ILE A 32 -1.08 20.54 -16.06
C ILE A 32 0.18 20.51 -15.19
N VAL A 33 1.35 20.81 -15.77
CA VAL A 33 2.62 20.84 -15.04
C VAL A 33 2.63 21.97 -13.99
N GLU A 34 2.08 23.13 -14.32
CA GLU A 34 1.91 24.26 -13.39
C GLU A 34 1.03 23.89 -12.20
N LEU A 35 -0.18 23.38 -12.45
CA LEU A 35 -1.10 22.92 -11.41
C LEU A 35 -0.49 21.83 -10.53
N CYS A 36 0.25 20.89 -11.13
CA CYS A 36 0.97 19.87 -10.36
C CYS A 36 2.05 20.49 -9.45
N ARG A 37 2.72 21.56 -9.87
CA ARG A 37 3.72 22.24 -9.01
C ARG A 37 3.05 23.00 -7.87
N GLU A 38 2.00 23.76 -8.17
CA GLU A 38 1.24 24.54 -7.19
C GLU A 38 0.66 23.65 -6.10
N ALA A 39 -0.06 22.60 -6.48
CA ALA A 39 -0.66 21.65 -5.56
C ALA A 39 0.31 20.62 -5.01
N ARG A 40 1.61 20.72 -5.36
CA ARG A 40 2.63 19.73 -5.03
C ARG A 40 2.17 18.31 -5.36
N VAL A 41 1.60 18.07 -6.54
CA VAL A 41 1.30 16.74 -7.10
C VAL A 41 2.47 16.25 -7.96
N ARG A 42 2.78 14.96 -7.90
CA ARG A 42 3.92 14.41 -8.66
C ARG A 42 3.52 14.31 -10.13
N PHE A 43 4.36 14.76 -11.05
CA PHE A 43 4.18 14.49 -12.48
C PHE A 43 5.38 13.73 -13.06
N ILE A 44 5.13 12.84 -14.03
CA ILE A 44 6.14 11.95 -14.63
C ILE A 44 5.96 11.94 -16.14
N PHE A 45 7.06 12.13 -16.89
CA PHE A 45 7.06 11.87 -18.33
C PHE A 45 7.31 10.39 -18.58
N ALA A 46 6.32 9.69 -19.12
CA ALA A 46 6.33 8.25 -19.32
C ALA A 46 6.35 7.88 -20.81
N GLU A 47 6.99 6.74 -21.11
CA GLU A 47 6.94 6.15 -22.45
C GLU A 47 5.51 5.68 -22.78
N PRO A 48 5.09 5.68 -24.06
CA PRO A 48 3.71 5.37 -24.45
C PRO A 48 3.18 4.05 -23.88
N HIS A 49 3.97 2.97 -23.98
CA HIS A 49 3.57 1.65 -23.50
C HIS A 49 3.36 1.60 -21.97
N ALA A 50 4.07 2.43 -21.20
CA ALA A 50 3.87 2.50 -19.75
C ALA A 50 2.53 3.16 -19.41
N LEU A 51 2.10 4.16 -20.20
CA LEU A 51 0.80 4.80 -20.05
C LEU A 51 -0.35 3.86 -20.41
N ASP A 52 -0.21 3.09 -21.49
CA ASP A 52 -1.22 2.13 -21.92
C ASP A 52 -1.49 1.10 -20.81
N ARG A 53 -0.43 0.57 -20.17
CA ARG A 53 -0.55 -0.37 -19.04
C ARG A 53 -1.21 0.25 -17.81
N LEU A 54 -0.84 1.48 -17.46
CA LEU A 54 -1.42 2.20 -16.31
C LEU A 54 -2.90 2.53 -16.52
N PHE A 55 -3.30 2.79 -17.77
CA PHE A 55 -4.71 3.00 -18.10
C PHE A 55 -5.49 1.68 -18.03
N ALA A 56 -4.92 0.60 -18.58
CA ALA A 56 -5.55 -0.72 -18.58
C ALA A 56 -5.72 -1.32 -17.16
N SER A 57 -4.89 -0.95 -16.19
CA SER A 57 -5.00 -1.45 -14.82
C SER A 57 -6.18 -0.87 -14.01
N GLY A 58 -6.92 0.09 -14.56
CA GLY A 58 -8.03 0.75 -13.87
C GLY A 58 -7.59 1.63 -12.70
N GLN A 59 -6.28 1.86 -12.53
CA GLN A 59 -5.71 2.67 -11.45
C GLN A 59 -5.58 4.15 -11.83
N ALA A 60 -5.93 4.54 -13.06
CA ALA A 60 -5.74 5.89 -13.55
C ALA A 60 -6.93 6.36 -14.40
N ILE A 61 -7.21 7.66 -14.32
CA ILE A 61 -8.23 8.34 -15.11
C ILE A 61 -7.56 8.97 -16.35
N GLY A 62 -8.10 8.68 -17.52
CA GLY A 62 -7.78 9.29 -18.82
C GLY A 62 -9.06 9.36 -19.66
N GLN A 63 -9.05 10.05 -20.82
CA GLN A 63 -10.28 10.29 -21.60
C GLN A 63 -10.98 9.01 -22.09
N ALA A 64 -11.86 8.50 -21.24
CA ALA A 64 -13.14 7.86 -21.46
C ALA A 64 -13.74 7.73 -20.05
N GLY A 65 -14.96 8.23 -19.88
CA GLY A 65 -15.57 8.46 -18.57
C GLY A 65 -15.71 7.21 -17.70
N GLN A 66 -15.85 7.49 -16.41
CA GLN A 66 -16.46 6.64 -15.39
C GLN A 66 -15.98 5.19 -15.38
N THR A 67 -15.08 4.87 -14.47
CA THR A 67 -14.94 3.52 -13.95
C THR A 67 -16.25 3.14 -13.28
N THR A 68 -17.21 2.61 -14.04
CA THR A 68 -18.33 1.85 -13.48
C THR A 68 -17.70 0.64 -12.81
N ALA A 69 -17.67 0.65 -11.48
CA ALA A 69 -17.58 -0.57 -10.71
C ALA A 69 -18.70 -1.49 -11.22
N GLN A 70 -18.35 -2.60 -11.87
CA GLN A 70 -19.33 -3.66 -12.09
C GLN A 70 -19.76 -4.15 -10.70
N PRO A 71 -21.06 -4.22 -10.41
CA PRO A 71 -21.51 -4.83 -9.17
C PRO A 71 -21.06 -6.29 -9.18
N ALA A 72 -20.45 -6.72 -8.08
CA ALA A 72 -20.10 -8.12 -7.87
C ALA A 72 -21.37 -8.95 -8.05
N GLU A 73 -21.39 -9.81 -9.07
CA GLU A 73 -22.42 -10.82 -9.22
C GLU A 73 -22.39 -11.73 -7.99
N SER A 74 -23.56 -11.86 -7.37
CA SER A 74 -23.80 -12.71 -6.21
C SER A 74 -23.50 -14.16 -6.57
N ILE A 75 -22.40 -14.69 -6.05
CA ILE A 75 -22.19 -16.14 -6.02
C ILE A 75 -23.08 -16.65 -4.88
N ALA A 76 -24.16 -17.32 -5.26
CA ALA A 76 -25.04 -18.02 -4.33
C ALA A 76 -24.22 -19.08 -3.57
N GLU A 77 -24.32 -19.06 -2.23
CA GLU A 77 -23.80 -20.11 -1.37
C GLU A 77 -24.54 -21.43 -1.66
N PRO A 78 -23.85 -22.56 -1.92
CA PRO A 78 -24.49 -23.84 -1.89
C PRO A 78 -24.66 -24.32 -0.45
N ASP A 79 -25.87 -24.80 -0.21
CA ASP A 79 -26.46 -25.43 0.97
C ASP A 79 -25.51 -26.41 1.68
N MET A 80 -25.24 -26.17 2.96
CA MET A 80 -24.46 -27.06 3.83
C MET A 80 -25.40 -28.07 4.48
N ALA A 81 -25.57 -29.22 3.84
CA ALA A 81 -26.17 -30.41 4.42
C ALA A 81 -25.10 -31.49 4.69
N GLU A 82 -24.93 -31.77 5.99
CA GLU A 82 -24.43 -32.98 6.65
C GLU A 82 -23.74 -34.06 5.81
N ARG A 83 -22.52 -34.44 6.21
CA ARG A 83 -22.19 -35.83 6.54
C ARG A 83 -20.91 -35.95 7.37
N GLN A 84 -20.99 -36.89 8.29
CA GLN A 84 -20.06 -37.26 9.33
C GLN A 84 -19.36 -38.57 8.94
N THR A 85 -18.31 -38.91 9.71
CA THR A 85 -17.64 -40.21 9.92
C THR A 85 -16.44 -40.61 9.05
N ASP A 86 -15.30 -40.67 9.75
CA ASP A 86 -14.40 -41.80 9.97
C ASP A 86 -13.14 -42.03 9.11
N ASP A 87 -12.03 -41.99 9.87
CA ASP A 87 -10.90 -42.91 9.98
C ASP A 87 -9.89 -43.11 8.83
N ASP A 88 -8.64 -42.78 9.21
CA ASP A 88 -7.39 -43.52 9.03
C ASP A 88 -6.99 -44.05 7.65
N LEU A 89 -5.78 -43.68 7.19
CA LEU A 89 -4.63 -44.61 7.10
C LEU A 89 -3.41 -43.95 6.40
N PHE A 90 -2.25 -44.34 6.92
CA PHE A 90 -0.87 -43.98 6.57
C PHE A 90 -0.46 -44.24 5.11
N ALA A 91 0.47 -43.42 4.57
CA ALA A 91 1.85 -43.81 4.21
C ALA A 91 2.45 -42.93 3.08
N ASP A 92 3.76 -42.74 3.18
CA ASP A 92 4.69 -42.00 2.33
C ASP A 92 4.57 -42.28 0.82
N ASP A 93 4.89 -41.28 -0.01
CA ASP A 93 6.00 -41.40 -0.98
C ASP A 93 6.32 -40.07 -1.68
N ASP A 94 7.59 -39.99 -2.03
CA ASP A 94 8.41 -38.88 -2.52
C ASP A 94 8.04 -38.28 -3.90
N GLU A 95 8.61 -37.09 -4.14
CA GLU A 95 8.95 -36.44 -5.41
C GLU A 95 7.85 -35.79 -6.29
N ALA A 96 8.00 -34.48 -6.55
CA ALA A 96 8.27 -33.94 -7.90
C ALA A 96 8.39 -32.40 -7.91
N TRP A 97 9.62 -31.90 -8.09
CA TRP A 97 9.92 -30.58 -8.65
C TRP A 97 10.42 -30.76 -10.09
N ASP A 98 9.99 -29.83 -10.96
CA ASP A 98 10.52 -29.45 -12.27
C ASP A 98 10.74 -30.50 -13.38
N ILE A 99 10.16 -30.22 -14.56
CA ILE A 99 10.89 -29.85 -15.78
C ILE A 99 9.88 -29.78 -16.94
N LEU A 100 9.67 -28.58 -17.46
CA LEU A 100 9.06 -28.33 -18.78
C LEU A 100 10.18 -28.27 -19.82
N GLU A 101 10.52 -29.40 -20.44
CA GLU A 101 11.20 -29.42 -21.74
C GLU A 101 10.66 -30.57 -22.62
N GLY A 102 10.26 -30.19 -23.84
CA GLY A 102 10.23 -31.04 -25.04
C GLY A 102 9.01 -31.94 -25.26
N ASN A 103 8.14 -31.61 -26.23
CA ASN A 103 8.33 -32.06 -27.61
C ASN A 103 7.19 -31.62 -28.56
N ASP A 104 7.63 -31.01 -29.66
CA ASP A 104 7.28 -31.18 -31.07
C ASP A 104 5.84 -31.41 -31.57
N ALA A 105 5.52 -30.49 -32.50
CA ALA A 105 4.89 -30.69 -33.82
C ALA A 105 3.38 -30.97 -33.89
N ASP A 106 2.65 -29.92 -34.31
CA ASP A 106 1.91 -30.02 -35.59
C ASP A 106 1.74 -28.64 -36.25
N GLU A 107 2.31 -28.49 -37.45
CA GLU A 107 2.20 -27.31 -38.30
C GLU A 107 0.83 -27.28 -38.99
N ALA A 108 -0.11 -26.48 -38.48
CA ALA A 108 -1.27 -26.02 -39.24
C ALA A 108 -1.12 -24.54 -39.61
N ARG A 109 -0.70 -24.33 -40.85
CA ARG A 109 -0.48 -23.05 -41.55
C ARG A 109 -1.77 -22.23 -41.64
N ALA A 110 -1.98 -21.29 -40.72
CA ALA A 110 -3.04 -20.27 -40.82
C ALA A 110 -2.51 -19.00 -41.53
N PRO A 111 -3.33 -18.36 -42.39
CA PRO A 111 -2.86 -17.32 -43.31
C PRO A 111 -2.40 -16.04 -42.61
N ARG A 112 -1.24 -15.54 -43.05
CA ARG A 112 -0.73 -14.18 -42.77
C ARG A 112 -1.59 -13.14 -43.49
N ASP A 113 -2.81 -12.89 -43.05
CA ASP A 113 -3.41 -11.54 -43.13
C ASP A 113 -4.74 -11.49 -42.37
N SER A 114 -4.72 -10.86 -41.20
CA SER A 114 -5.86 -10.17 -40.58
C SER A 114 -5.38 -9.62 -39.25
N ARG A 115 -4.56 -8.56 -39.29
CA ARG A 115 -4.52 -7.66 -38.14
C ARG A 115 -5.94 -7.06 -38.07
N PRO A 116 -6.70 -7.22 -36.97
CA PRO A 116 -7.82 -6.33 -36.77
C PRO A 116 -7.24 -4.94 -36.59
N ALA A 117 -7.36 -4.12 -37.65
CA ALA A 117 -7.39 -2.68 -37.50
C ALA A 117 -8.45 -2.37 -36.44
N HIS A 118 -8.10 -1.51 -35.48
CA HIS A 118 -8.99 -0.98 -34.44
C HIS A 118 -9.18 -1.83 -33.16
N LEU A 119 -8.09 -2.21 -32.47
CA LEU A 119 -8.09 -2.00 -31.02
C LEU A 119 -7.78 -0.51 -30.82
N ALA A 120 -8.82 0.31 -30.75
CA ALA A 120 -8.68 1.70 -30.36
C ALA A 120 -7.92 1.72 -29.03
N SER A 121 -6.65 2.16 -29.06
CA SER A 121 -5.89 2.39 -27.84
C SER A 121 -6.77 3.21 -26.91
N PRO A 122 -7.01 2.75 -25.66
CA PRO A 122 -7.88 3.48 -24.75
C PRO A 122 -7.38 4.92 -24.68
N SER A 123 -8.18 5.88 -25.16
CA SER A 123 -7.61 7.15 -25.59
C SER A 123 -7.38 8.09 -24.41
N HIS A 124 -6.40 7.80 -23.58
CA HIS A 124 -5.91 8.69 -22.53
C HIS A 124 -5.31 9.99 -23.09
N GLN A 125 -5.27 10.18 -24.40
CA GLN A 125 -4.71 11.33 -25.10
C GLN A 125 -3.27 11.66 -24.65
N GLY A 126 -2.51 10.67 -24.17
CA GLY A 126 -1.16 10.87 -23.67
C GLY A 126 -1.06 11.57 -22.30
N VAL A 127 -2.12 11.69 -21.51
CA VAL A 127 -2.06 12.12 -20.10
C VAL A 127 -3.02 11.32 -19.24
N ILE A 128 -2.56 10.80 -18.09
CA ILE A 128 -3.39 10.11 -17.11
C ILE A 128 -3.13 10.64 -15.71
N ALA A 129 -4.15 10.66 -14.86
CA ALA A 129 -4.02 10.92 -13.43
C ALA A 129 -4.27 9.63 -12.65
N ARG A 130 -3.39 9.28 -11.72
CA ARG A 130 -3.66 8.26 -10.70
C ARG A 130 -4.31 8.96 -9.51
N VAL A 131 -5.39 8.38 -8.99
CA VAL A 131 -6.28 9.05 -8.04
C VAL A 131 -6.49 8.20 -6.80
N PHE A 132 -6.53 8.85 -5.65
CA PHE A 132 -6.98 8.31 -4.38
C PHE A 132 -8.25 9.06 -3.98
N ASP A 133 -9.40 8.40 -4.07
CA ASP A 133 -10.70 9.09 -4.03
C ASP A 133 -11.02 9.74 -2.68
N ALA A 134 -10.51 9.18 -1.58
CA ALA A 134 -10.72 9.73 -0.24
C ALA A 134 -9.93 11.01 0.05
N GLY A 135 -8.92 11.33 -0.77
CA GLY A 135 -8.00 12.43 -0.50
C GLY A 135 -7.00 12.13 0.61
N PHE A 136 -6.00 13.00 0.78
CA PHE A 136 -4.99 12.88 1.85
C PHE A 136 -5.23 13.92 2.93
N ALA A 137 -5.09 13.52 4.20
CA ALA A 137 -5.05 14.42 5.33
C ALA A 137 -3.65 15.03 5.50
N GLU A 138 -3.58 16.21 6.12
CA GLU A 138 -2.31 16.80 6.53
C GLU A 138 -1.75 16.05 7.74
N LEU A 139 -0.43 15.82 7.76
CA LEU A 139 0.22 15.09 8.85
C LEU A 139 -0.04 15.76 10.21
N GLY A 140 0.03 17.10 10.26
CA GLY A 140 -0.19 17.86 11.49
C GLY A 140 -1.60 17.69 12.06
N ASP A 141 -2.60 17.47 11.22
CA ASP A 141 -3.97 17.19 11.68
C ASP A 141 -4.05 15.81 12.34
N ILE A 142 -3.48 14.79 11.70
CA ILE A 142 -3.42 13.44 12.28
C ILE A 142 -2.66 13.46 13.61
N LEU A 143 -1.51 14.14 13.68
CA LEU A 143 -0.70 14.24 14.91
C LEU A 143 -1.40 15.01 16.03
N ARG A 144 -2.24 16.00 15.70
CA ARG A 144 -3.03 16.73 16.70
C ARG A 144 -4.17 15.86 17.24
N ASP A 145 -4.85 15.12 16.36
CA ASP A 145 -6.11 14.46 16.69
C ASP A 145 -5.91 13.00 17.19
N ALA A 146 -4.74 12.38 16.95
CA ALA A 146 -4.49 10.99 17.36
C ALA A 146 -4.66 10.68 18.85
N PRO A 147 -4.29 11.57 19.81
CA PRO A 147 -4.47 11.30 21.23
C PRO A 147 -5.92 11.01 21.62
N ASP A 148 -6.88 11.56 20.87
CA ASP A 148 -8.32 11.38 21.08
C ASP A 148 -8.91 10.22 20.26
N ALA A 149 -8.12 9.57 19.41
CA ALA A 149 -8.57 8.42 18.64
C ALA A 149 -8.86 7.22 19.56
N PRO A 150 -9.81 6.33 19.20
CA PRO A 150 -10.08 5.13 19.99
C PRO A 150 -8.83 4.29 20.24
N LEU A 151 -7.89 4.25 19.30
CA LEU A 151 -6.56 3.73 19.49
C LEU A 151 -5.56 4.84 19.09
N PRO A 152 -4.87 5.49 20.04
CA PRO A 152 -3.88 6.55 19.77
C PRO A 152 -2.59 6.00 19.15
N LEU A 153 -2.74 5.41 17.97
CA LEU A 153 -1.69 4.76 17.20
C LEU A 153 -1.79 5.23 15.75
N ILE A 154 -0.68 5.75 15.26
CA ILE A 154 -0.46 6.02 13.84
C ILE A 154 0.44 4.90 13.30
N VAL A 155 0.13 4.37 12.12
CA VAL A 155 1.05 3.46 11.43
C VAL A 155 1.72 4.19 10.29
N ALA A 156 3.03 4.06 10.18
CA ALA A 156 3.87 4.70 9.20
C ALA A 156 4.55 3.65 8.31
N LEU A 157 4.36 3.73 6.99
CA LEU A 157 4.92 2.76 6.04
C LEU A 157 6.20 3.30 5.40
N ASP A 158 7.33 2.68 5.71
CA ASP A 158 8.62 2.98 5.08
C ASP A 158 8.80 2.14 3.80
N GLN A 159 8.24 2.63 2.70
CA GLN A 159 8.36 1.99 1.37
C GLN A 159 7.79 0.56 1.29
N VAL A 160 6.69 0.29 1.98
CA VAL A 160 5.83 -0.87 1.66
C VAL A 160 5.35 -0.73 0.22
N GLN A 161 5.62 -1.72 -0.62
CA GLN A 161 5.43 -1.60 -2.08
C GLN A 161 4.14 -2.23 -2.59
N ASP A 162 3.62 -3.24 -1.91
CA ASP A 162 2.40 -3.93 -2.34
C ASP A 162 1.13 -3.16 -1.90
N PRO A 163 0.27 -2.71 -2.85
CA PRO A 163 -1.03 -2.11 -2.54
C PRO A 163 -1.95 -3.03 -1.72
N GLY A 164 -1.84 -4.36 -1.90
CA GLY A 164 -2.62 -5.34 -1.15
C GLY A 164 -2.30 -5.31 0.34
N ASN A 165 -1.01 -5.30 0.68
CA ASN A 165 -0.53 -5.10 2.05
C ASN A 165 -1.03 -3.79 2.67
N VAL A 166 -0.94 -2.68 1.93
CA VAL A 166 -1.41 -1.37 2.43
C VAL A 166 -2.92 -1.35 2.67
N GLY A 167 -3.71 -1.90 1.75
CA GLY A 167 -5.17 -1.98 1.92
C GLY A 167 -5.57 -2.87 3.10
N THR A 168 -4.93 -4.02 3.26
CA THR A 168 -5.17 -4.95 4.38
C THR A 168 -4.81 -4.32 5.73
N LEU A 169 -3.69 -3.58 5.79
CA LEU A 169 -3.32 -2.80 6.96
C LEU A 169 -4.34 -1.71 7.26
N ALA A 170 -4.73 -0.91 6.26
CA ALA A 170 -5.73 0.14 6.44
C ALA A 170 -7.06 -0.41 6.99
N ARG A 171 -7.48 -1.60 6.53
CA ARG A 171 -8.65 -2.30 7.08
C ARG A 171 -8.50 -2.64 8.55
N THR A 172 -7.36 -3.20 8.94
CA THR A 172 -7.05 -3.50 10.34
C THR A 172 -7.02 -2.22 11.19
N LEU A 173 -6.35 -1.17 10.71
CA LEU A 173 -6.24 0.11 11.42
C LEU A 173 -7.60 0.73 11.69
N TYR A 174 -8.45 0.80 10.67
CA TYR A 174 -9.80 1.32 10.82
C TYR A 174 -10.63 0.49 11.80
N ALA A 175 -10.59 -0.84 11.66
CA ALA A 175 -11.35 -1.75 12.53
C ALA A 175 -10.92 -1.67 14.00
N MET A 176 -9.62 -1.45 14.26
CA MET A 176 -9.07 -1.31 15.61
C MET A 176 -9.16 0.13 16.15
N GLY A 177 -9.68 1.07 15.37
CA GLY A 177 -9.85 2.47 15.75
C GLY A 177 -8.55 3.28 15.81
N ALA A 178 -7.52 2.87 15.05
CA ALA A 178 -6.26 3.58 14.94
C ALA A 178 -6.45 5.00 14.39
N ALA A 179 -5.57 5.91 14.78
CA ALA A 179 -5.66 7.33 14.44
C ALA A 179 -5.41 7.64 12.97
N GLY A 180 -4.56 6.86 12.30
CA GLY A 180 -4.29 7.09 10.89
C GLY A 180 -3.13 6.28 10.32
N LEU A 181 -2.93 6.48 9.02
CA LEU A 181 -1.88 5.86 8.23
C LEU A 181 -1.01 6.93 7.57
N VAL A 182 0.31 6.80 7.68
CA VAL A 182 1.28 7.66 7.01
C VAL A 182 1.96 6.85 5.90
N VAL A 183 1.87 7.33 4.67
CA VAL A 183 2.53 6.73 3.51
C VAL A 183 3.52 7.70 2.88
N VAL A 184 4.54 7.16 2.22
CA VAL A 184 5.54 7.97 1.51
C VAL A 184 5.10 8.29 0.08
N ARG A 185 5.50 9.47 -0.39
CA ARG A 185 5.21 9.92 -1.76
C ARG A 185 5.98 9.18 -2.84
N HIS A 186 7.16 8.68 -2.50
CA HIS A 186 8.07 7.97 -3.41
C HIS A 186 8.49 6.65 -2.77
N GLY A 187 8.57 5.60 -3.58
CA GLY A 187 9.00 4.27 -3.13
C GLY A 187 7.94 3.46 -2.38
N GLY A 188 6.77 4.02 -2.09
CA GLY A 188 5.63 3.31 -1.51
C GLY A 188 4.58 2.88 -2.54
N ALA A 189 3.70 1.97 -2.12
CA ALA A 189 2.58 1.49 -2.89
C ALA A 189 1.63 2.63 -3.30
N ALA A 190 1.02 2.49 -4.47
CA ALA A 190 -0.07 3.35 -4.90
C ALA A 190 -1.37 2.98 -4.16
N LEU A 191 -2.17 3.98 -3.77
CA LEU A 191 -3.47 3.76 -3.11
C LEU A 191 -4.63 3.65 -4.12
N GLY A 192 -4.37 3.02 -5.27
CA GLY A 192 -5.38 2.83 -6.32
C GLY A 192 -6.33 1.66 -6.04
N GLY A 193 -7.06 1.22 -7.07
CA GLY A 193 -8.11 0.19 -6.94
C GLY A 193 -7.70 -1.13 -6.27
N ALA A 194 -6.44 -1.54 -6.35
CA ALA A 194 -5.94 -2.73 -5.65
C ALA A 194 -5.95 -2.55 -4.11
N ALA A 195 -5.41 -1.43 -3.62
CA ALA A 195 -5.45 -1.09 -2.20
C ALA A 195 -6.88 -0.87 -1.72
N ALA A 196 -7.71 -0.17 -2.51
CA ALA A 196 -9.12 0.08 -2.17
C ALA A 196 -9.93 -1.23 -2.02
N ARG A 197 -9.74 -2.20 -2.93
CA ARG A 197 -10.38 -3.52 -2.83
C ARG A 197 -9.95 -4.28 -1.57
N ALA A 198 -8.65 -4.33 -1.28
CA ALA A 198 -8.14 -4.99 -0.08
C ALA A 198 -8.62 -4.30 1.22
N ALA A 199 -8.76 -2.96 1.19
CA ALA A 199 -9.22 -2.17 2.32
C ALA A 199 -10.72 -2.33 2.64
N ALA A 200 -11.53 -2.80 1.69
CA ALA A 200 -12.98 -2.96 1.85
C ALA A 200 -13.67 -1.70 2.42
N GLY A 201 -13.35 -0.53 1.85
CA GLY A 201 -13.91 0.77 2.25
C GLY A 201 -13.23 1.44 3.45
N ALA A 202 -12.24 0.80 4.09
CA ALA A 202 -11.52 1.42 5.21
C ALA A 202 -10.71 2.65 4.79
N LEU A 203 -10.12 2.64 3.59
CA LEU A 203 -9.36 3.78 3.05
C LEU A 203 -10.22 5.03 2.77
N GLU A 204 -11.55 4.91 2.74
CA GLU A 204 -12.46 6.05 2.60
C GLU A 204 -12.71 6.77 3.94
N LYS A 205 -12.34 6.14 5.05
CA LYS A 205 -12.72 6.60 6.40
C LYS A 205 -11.52 6.79 7.32
N LEU A 206 -10.44 6.05 7.10
CA LEU A 206 -9.20 6.17 7.84
C LEU A 206 -8.43 7.42 7.37
N PRO A 207 -8.01 8.32 8.27
CA PRO A 207 -7.11 9.42 7.90
C PRO A 207 -5.80 8.88 7.32
N VAL A 208 -5.46 9.30 6.10
CA VAL A 208 -4.20 8.92 5.44
C VAL A 208 -3.40 10.18 5.11
N ALA A 209 -2.19 10.31 5.67
CA ALA A 209 -1.24 11.36 5.31
C ALA A 209 -0.21 10.86 4.31
N LYS A 210 0.14 11.69 3.33
CA LYS A 210 1.16 11.39 2.32
C LYS A 210 2.35 12.31 2.44
N VAL A 211 3.45 11.80 2.97
CA VAL A 211 4.66 12.59 3.29
C VAL A 211 5.75 12.41 2.25
N THR A 212 6.55 13.46 2.03
CA THR A 212 7.70 13.41 1.12
C THR A 212 8.92 12.73 1.75
N ASN A 213 9.12 12.97 3.05
CA ASN A 213 10.24 12.44 3.82
C ASN A 213 9.72 11.87 5.14
N LEU A 214 9.71 10.54 5.24
CA LEU A 214 9.23 9.85 6.42
C LEU A 214 10.05 10.19 7.67
N ALA A 215 11.36 10.35 7.50
CA ALA A 215 12.26 10.63 8.61
C ALA A 215 11.90 11.98 9.26
N ARG A 216 11.64 13.01 8.45
CA ARG A 216 11.16 14.30 8.94
C ARG A 216 9.78 14.19 9.59
N ALA A 217 8.86 13.40 9.01
CA ALA A 217 7.54 13.18 9.61
C ALA A 217 7.63 12.52 10.99
N LEU A 218 8.61 11.63 11.19
CA LEU A 218 8.89 11.04 12.50
C LEU A 218 9.53 12.05 13.47
N ASP A 219 10.39 12.94 12.99
CA ASP A 219 10.91 14.05 13.81
C ASP A 219 9.76 14.93 14.32
N GLU A 220 8.79 15.28 13.45
CA GLU A 220 7.59 16.04 13.81
C GLU A 220 6.69 15.29 14.82
N ALA A 221 6.60 13.96 14.73
CA ALA A 221 5.86 13.14 15.68
C ALA A 221 6.56 13.05 17.05
N ASP A 222 7.89 12.94 17.07
CA ASP A 222 8.70 12.94 18.29
C ASP A 222 8.57 14.28 19.04
N GLU A 223 8.69 15.40 18.32
CA GLU A 223 8.45 16.75 18.86
C GLU A 223 7.04 16.91 19.45
N ALA A 224 6.05 16.20 18.89
CA ALA A 224 4.68 16.15 19.39
C ALA A 224 4.45 15.16 20.56
N GLY A 225 5.50 14.47 21.03
CA GLY A 225 5.47 13.59 22.20
C GLY A 225 5.05 12.14 21.92
N TYR A 226 5.11 11.68 20.67
CA TYR A 226 4.77 10.30 20.32
C TYR A 226 5.91 9.34 20.64
N THR A 227 5.59 8.18 21.21
CA THR A 227 6.57 7.08 21.25
C THR A 227 6.65 6.40 19.88
N ILE A 228 7.85 6.26 19.33
CA ILE A 228 8.07 5.73 17.98
C ILE A 228 8.66 4.33 18.05
N TYR A 229 7.98 3.37 17.44
CA TYR A 229 8.34 1.96 17.44
C TYR A 229 8.68 1.51 16.01
N ALA A 230 9.79 0.82 15.83
CA ALA A 230 10.13 0.11 14.60
C ALA A 230 9.66 -1.35 14.67
N ALA A 231 8.96 -1.86 13.66
CA ALA A 231 8.77 -3.30 13.51
C ALA A 231 9.99 -3.92 12.80
N GLY A 232 10.65 -4.88 13.45
CA GLY A 232 11.80 -5.56 12.86
C GLY A 232 12.56 -6.42 13.85
N GLY A 233 13.53 -7.19 13.33
CA GLY A 233 14.55 -7.84 14.15
C GLY A 233 15.53 -6.82 14.74
N ALA A 234 16.35 -7.24 15.70
CA ALA A 234 17.33 -6.38 16.37
C ALA A 234 18.11 -5.51 15.36
N THR A 235 18.00 -4.19 15.48
CA THR A 235 18.77 -3.25 14.66
C THR A 235 20.21 -3.27 15.17
N THR A 236 21.15 -3.58 14.29
CA THR A 236 22.54 -3.15 14.49
C THR A 236 22.56 -1.63 14.27
N ASP A 237 23.06 -0.88 15.25
CA ASP A 237 23.35 0.53 15.02
C ASP A 237 24.31 0.64 13.83
N GLY A 238 24.30 1.78 13.13
CA GLY A 238 25.15 2.04 11.96
C GLY A 238 26.66 1.88 12.18
N ASP A 239 27.09 1.65 13.42
CA ASP A 239 28.47 1.37 13.85
C ASP A 239 28.70 -0.08 14.30
N GLY A 240 27.75 -1.00 14.04
CA GLY A 240 27.86 -2.42 14.44
C GLY A 240 27.75 -2.65 15.95
N LYS A 241 27.32 -1.64 16.73
CA LYS A 241 26.94 -1.83 18.14
C LYS A 241 25.52 -2.39 18.21
N PRO A 242 25.23 -3.34 19.11
CA PRO A 242 23.85 -3.75 19.35
C PRO A 242 23.08 -2.51 19.81
N GLY A 243 22.08 -2.08 19.03
CA GLY A 243 21.07 -1.17 19.52
C GLY A 243 20.36 -1.78 20.73
N THR A 244 19.56 -0.98 21.43
CA THR A 244 18.72 -1.47 22.54
C THR A 244 18.02 -2.77 22.17
N ALA A 245 18.07 -3.78 23.06
CA ALA A 245 17.47 -5.08 22.82
C ALA A 245 16.01 -4.94 22.37
N PRO A 246 15.58 -5.66 21.32
CA PRO A 246 14.22 -5.54 20.83
C PRO A 246 13.22 -5.98 21.90
N LEU A 247 12.12 -5.24 22.00
CA LEU A 247 11.04 -5.53 22.93
C LEU A 247 10.10 -6.58 22.34
N ASN A 248 9.63 -7.48 23.20
CA ASN A 248 8.58 -8.43 22.83
C ASN A 248 7.20 -7.75 22.97
N PRO A 249 6.50 -7.45 21.87
CA PRO A 249 5.23 -6.72 21.90
C PRO A 249 4.10 -7.51 22.57
N LEU A 250 4.24 -8.83 22.76
CA LEU A 250 3.24 -9.66 23.44
C LEU A 250 3.30 -9.54 24.97
N THR A 251 4.44 -9.16 25.52
CA THR A 251 4.67 -9.13 26.98
C THR A 251 5.01 -7.73 27.49
N GLU A 252 5.79 -6.95 26.76
CA GLU A 252 6.31 -5.64 27.19
C GLU A 252 5.30 -4.51 27.06
N PRO A 253 5.20 -3.56 28.01
CA PRO A 253 4.24 -2.47 27.91
C PRO A 253 4.49 -1.59 26.66
N LEU A 254 3.43 -1.34 25.90
CA LEU A 254 3.44 -0.41 24.76
C LEU A 254 2.75 0.89 25.18
N ARG A 255 3.42 2.02 24.94
CA ARG A 255 2.92 3.34 25.27
C ARG A 255 2.18 3.94 24.09
N THR A 256 1.17 4.74 24.39
CA THR A 256 0.42 5.56 23.44
C THR A 256 0.31 6.99 24.01
N PRO A 257 0.25 8.05 23.18
CA PRO A 257 0.19 8.04 21.72
C PRO A 257 1.49 7.55 21.09
N ALA A 258 1.37 6.81 19.98
CA ALA A 258 2.51 6.18 19.34
C ALA A 258 2.48 6.19 17.82
N VAL A 259 3.67 6.08 17.22
CA VAL A 259 3.86 5.78 15.81
C VAL A 259 4.50 4.41 15.69
N LEU A 260 3.88 3.50 14.94
CA LEU A 260 4.46 2.22 14.57
C LEU A 260 4.94 2.27 13.12
N VAL A 261 6.24 2.12 12.92
CA VAL A 261 6.89 2.10 11.61
C VAL A 261 6.99 0.66 11.11
N LEU A 262 6.46 0.41 9.91
CA LEU A 262 6.56 -0.85 9.19
C LEU A 262 7.44 -0.66 7.96
N GLY A 263 8.42 -1.54 7.77
CA GLY A 263 9.39 -1.47 6.70
C GLY A 263 8.93 -2.10 5.38
N ASN A 264 9.76 -1.91 4.37
CA ASN A 264 9.67 -2.61 3.10
C ASN A 264 9.82 -4.13 3.32
N GLU A 265 9.15 -4.91 2.49
CA GLU A 265 9.09 -6.37 2.58
C GLU A 265 10.46 -7.03 2.45
N ASP A 266 11.33 -6.51 1.57
CA ASP A 266 12.64 -7.11 1.28
C ASP A 266 13.77 -6.47 2.09
N THR A 267 13.71 -5.16 2.27
CA THR A 267 14.81 -4.36 2.83
C THR A 267 14.56 -3.86 4.25
N GLY A 268 13.36 -4.08 4.78
CA GLY A 268 12.96 -3.61 6.10
C GLY A 268 12.89 -2.09 6.20
N ILE A 269 13.15 -1.56 7.40
CA ILE A 269 13.13 -0.11 7.67
C ILE A 269 14.48 0.47 7.31
N ARG A 270 14.49 1.58 6.56
CA ARG A 270 15.73 2.26 6.17
C ARG A 270 16.51 2.74 7.41
N PRO A 271 17.85 2.71 7.40
CA PRO A 271 18.66 3.12 8.55
C PRO A 271 18.35 4.54 9.07
N ASN A 272 18.06 5.48 8.18
CA ASN A 272 17.73 6.85 8.59
C ASN A 272 16.36 6.95 9.30
N VAL A 273 15.43 6.05 8.99
CA VAL A 273 14.12 5.96 9.65
C VAL A 273 14.26 5.22 10.98
N ALA A 274 15.00 4.11 10.99
CA ALA A 274 15.27 3.32 12.19
C ALA A 274 15.93 4.14 13.32
N LYS A 275 16.86 5.04 12.97
CA LYS A 275 17.53 5.94 13.93
C LYS A 275 16.61 6.90 14.69
N ARG A 276 15.37 7.10 14.21
CA ARG A 276 14.34 7.94 14.85
C ARG A 276 13.35 7.14 15.67
N CYS A 277 13.44 5.81 15.60
CA CYS A 277 12.60 4.94 16.39
C CYS A 277 13.21 4.82 17.79
N HIS A 278 12.37 4.99 18.81
CA HIS A 278 12.77 4.89 20.20
C HIS A 278 12.98 3.43 20.64
N PHE A 279 12.19 2.52 20.07
CA PHE A 279 12.23 1.10 20.38
C PHE A 279 12.04 0.26 19.13
N THR A 280 12.62 -0.92 19.13
CA THR A 280 12.37 -1.95 18.12
C THR A 280 11.45 -3.02 18.72
N LEU A 281 10.39 -3.39 18.00
CA LEU A 281 9.46 -4.47 18.34
C LEU A 281 9.75 -5.67 17.46
N THR A 282 10.01 -6.81 18.08
CA THR A 282 10.20 -8.09 17.39
C THR A 282 9.10 -9.05 17.80
N ILE A 283 8.31 -9.51 16.84
CA ILE A 283 7.32 -10.57 17.07
C ILE A 283 8.10 -11.88 17.28
N PRO A 284 7.98 -12.54 18.46
CA PRO A 284 8.67 -13.80 18.68
C PRO A 284 8.09 -14.88 17.75
N MET A 285 8.95 -15.53 16.98
CA MET A 285 8.59 -16.65 16.12
C MET A 285 8.91 -17.97 16.83
N ALA A 286 7.92 -18.86 16.92
CA ALA A 286 8.07 -20.15 17.59
C ALA A 286 8.81 -21.21 16.75
N ARG A 287 9.01 -20.93 15.45
CA ARG A 287 9.72 -21.77 14.49
C ARG A 287 10.69 -20.92 13.69
N ASP A 288 11.65 -21.56 13.06
CA ASP A 288 12.62 -20.91 12.18
C ASP A 288 11.92 -20.44 10.90
N PHE A 289 11.76 -19.12 10.79
CA PHE A 289 11.24 -18.43 9.62
C PHE A 289 11.88 -17.06 9.56
N ASP A 290 12.07 -16.50 8.36
CA ASP A 290 12.85 -15.27 8.22
C ASP A 290 12.04 -14.03 8.64
N SER A 291 10.79 -13.94 8.18
CA SER A 291 9.91 -12.80 8.47
C SER A 291 8.45 -13.10 8.19
N LEU A 292 7.56 -12.36 8.83
CA LEU A 292 6.13 -12.34 8.48
C LEU A 292 5.87 -11.33 7.37
N ASN A 293 4.82 -11.58 6.58
CA ASN A 293 4.30 -10.56 5.68
C ASN A 293 4.00 -9.27 6.47
N VAL A 294 4.35 -8.11 5.89
CA VAL A 294 4.26 -6.81 6.60
C VAL A 294 2.85 -6.48 7.08
N ALA A 295 1.80 -6.88 6.34
CA ALA A 295 0.43 -6.66 6.76
C ALA A 295 0.04 -7.55 7.95
N GLN A 296 0.49 -8.80 7.97
CA GLN A 296 0.29 -9.71 9.09
C GLN A 296 1.05 -9.26 10.34
N ALA A 297 2.33 -8.90 10.18
CA ALA A 297 3.14 -8.36 11.26
C ALA A 297 2.51 -7.08 11.83
N GLY A 298 2.12 -6.14 10.97
CA GLY A 298 1.44 -4.93 11.38
C GLY A 298 0.12 -5.20 12.10
N ALA A 299 -0.69 -6.16 11.63
CA ALA A 299 -1.93 -6.53 12.29
C ALA A 299 -1.71 -7.09 13.71
N ILE A 300 -0.71 -7.97 13.89
CA ILE A 300 -0.33 -8.50 15.21
C ILE A 300 0.09 -7.37 16.14
N LEU A 301 0.95 -6.45 15.67
CA LEU A 301 1.45 -5.35 16.47
C LEU A 301 0.33 -4.37 16.85
N VAL A 302 -0.52 -3.98 15.89
CA VAL A 302 -1.71 -3.16 16.15
C VAL A 302 -2.63 -3.83 17.18
N GLY A 303 -2.83 -5.15 17.07
CA GLY A 303 -3.56 -5.94 18.08
C GLY A 303 -2.91 -5.86 19.47
N CYS A 304 -1.58 -5.90 19.55
CA CYS A 304 -0.84 -5.75 20.82
C CYS A 304 -1.02 -4.37 21.45
N PHE A 305 -1.06 -3.30 20.64
CA PHE A 305 -1.38 -1.95 21.13
C PHE A 305 -2.83 -1.89 21.63
N ALA A 306 -3.79 -2.39 20.86
CA ALA A 306 -5.20 -2.38 21.23
C ALA A 306 -5.51 -3.19 22.49
N ALA A 307 -4.89 -4.35 22.67
CA ALA A 307 -5.05 -5.18 23.86
C ALA A 307 -4.61 -4.47 25.16
N ARG A 308 -3.68 -3.50 25.05
CA ARG A 308 -3.21 -2.72 26.19
C ARG A 308 -4.08 -1.50 26.50
N ARG A 309 -4.90 -1.04 25.55
CA ARG A 309 -5.91 0.02 25.80
C ARG A 309 -6.83 -0.33 26.96
N HIS A 310 -7.21 -1.60 27.08
CA HIS A 310 -8.17 -2.06 28.08
C HIS A 310 -7.58 -2.27 29.48
N LYS A 311 -6.28 -2.02 29.68
CA LYS A 311 -5.60 -2.20 30.97
C LYS A 311 -5.26 -0.88 31.68
N GLY A 312 -5.71 0.26 31.14
CA GLY A 312 -5.61 1.59 31.73
C GLY A 312 -6.92 2.04 32.36
#